data_AF-A0A9E2N0R9-F1
#
_entry.id   AF-A0A9E2N0R9-F1
#
_cell.length_a   1.000
_cell.length_b   1.000
_cell.length_c   1.000
_cell.angle_alpha   90.00
_cell.angle_beta   90.00
_cell.angle_gamma   90.00
#
_symmetry.space_group_name_H-M   'P 1'
#
loop_
_entity.id
_entity.type
_entity.pdbx_description
1 polymer ?
#
loop_
_entity_poly.entity_id
_entity_poly.type
_entity_poly.pdbx_seq_one_letter_code
_entity_poly.pdbx_strand_id
1 'polypeptide(L)' 'MERDIVCGMEIKNTLKAPSTEYKGKTYFFCSDLCKVQFKQDPEKYLNKDGRIEYEHHH' A
#
# COMPACT_ATOMS: atom_id res chain seq x y z
N MET A 1 5.32 -5.42 -10.97
CA MET A 1 5.03 -4.00 -10.68
C MET A 1 4.16 -3.99 -9.43
N GLU A 2 4.73 -3.57 -8.31
CA GLU A 2 4.05 -3.53 -7.02
C GLU A 2 3.36 -2.16 -6.87
N ARG A 3 2.16 -2.15 -6.29
CA ARG A 3 1.43 -0.91 -6.00
C ARG A 3 1.24 -0.77 -4.50
N ASP A 4 1.52 0.43 -4.01
CA ASP A 4 1.27 0.79 -2.63
C ASP A 4 -0.25 0.81 -2.38
N ILE A 5 -0.74 -0.04 -1.47
CA ILE A 5 -2.17 -0.15 -1.14
C ILE A 5 -2.71 1.02 -0.30
N VAL A 6 -1.84 1.89 0.19
CA VAL A 6 -2.20 3.09 0.95
C VAL A 6 -2.54 4.25 0.01
N CYS A 7 -1.71 4.48 -1.00
CA CYS A 7 -1.85 5.62 -1.92
C CYS A 7 -2.13 5.25 -3.38
N GLY A 8 -2.04 3.97 -3.75
CA GLY A 8 -2.20 3.48 -5.12
C GLY A 8 -1.00 3.77 -6.04
N MET A 9 0.07 4.39 -5.51
CA MET A 9 1.26 4.69 -6.31
C MET A 9 2.03 3.42 -6.67
N GLU A 10 2.62 3.47 -7.85
CA GLU A 10 3.50 2.42 -8.33
C GLU A 10 4.88 2.47 -7.65
N ILE A 11 5.35 1.32 -7.22
CA ILE A 11 6.65 1.17 -6.58
C ILE A 11 7.69 0.88 -7.67
N LYS A 12 8.47 1.92 -7.99
CA LYS A 12 9.53 1.85 -9.02
C LYS A 12 10.72 0.98 -8.63
N ASN A 13 11.02 0.86 -7.34
CA ASN A 13 12.15 0.08 -6.84
C ASN A 13 11.77 -0.70 -5.59
N THR A 14 11.31 -1.93 -5.78
CA THR A 14 10.89 -2.83 -4.70
C THR A 14 12.04 -3.25 -3.79
N LEU A 15 13.28 -3.30 -4.29
CA LEU A 15 14.46 -3.69 -3.51
C LEU A 15 14.84 -2.65 -2.45
N LYS A 16 14.54 -1.37 -2.70
CA LYS A 16 14.77 -0.27 -1.75
C LYS A 16 13.49 0.24 -1.09
N ALA A 17 12.33 -0.25 -1.52
CA ALA A 17 11.05 0.16 -0.98
C ALA A 17 10.89 -0.30 0.47
N PRO A 18 10.36 0.56 1.35
CA PRO A 18 9.94 0.14 2.67
C PRO A 18 8.91 -0.99 2.54
N SER A 19 9.12 -2.07 3.29
CA SER A 19 8.18 -3.19 3.33
C SER A 19 7.82 -3.58 4.76
N THR A 20 6.70 -4.27 4.92
CA THR A 20 6.29 -4.88 6.18
C THR A 20 5.60 -6.21 5.91
N GLU A 21 5.83 -7.19 6.78
CA GLU A 21 5.05 -8.43 6.75
C GLU A 21 3.77 -8.25 7.58
N TYR A 22 2.65 -8.69 7.04
CA TYR A 22 1.35 -8.71 7.72
C TYR A 22 0.53 -9.91 7.25
N LYS A 23 -0.01 -10.70 8.18
CA LYS A 23 -0.77 -11.95 7.91
C LYS A 23 -0.01 -12.91 6.96
N GLY A 24 1.32 -12.99 7.08
CA GLY A 24 2.17 -13.86 6.25
C GLY A 24 2.37 -13.39 4.80
N LYS A 25 1.96 -12.16 4.49
CA LYS A 25 2.21 -11.50 3.19
C LYS A 25 3.12 -10.29 3.39
N THR A 26 4.08 -10.12 2.50
CA THR A 26 4.94 -8.93 2.46
C THR A 26 4.27 -7.84 1.63
N TYR A 27 4.07 -6.67 2.22
CA TYR A 27 3.54 -5.48 1.56
C TYR A 27 4.66 -4.47 1.38
N PHE A 28 4.73 -3.88 0.19
CA PHE A 28 5.70 -2.83 -0.16
C PHE A 28 5.00 -1.48 -0.23
N PHE A 29 5.74 -0.42 0.08
CA PHE A 29 5.22 0.95 0.13
C PHE A 29 6.12 1.90 -0.65
N CYS A 30 5.54 2.97 -1.19
CA CYS A 30 6.28 4.00 -1.92
C CYS A 30 7.15 4.86 -0.98
N SER A 31 6.79 4.92 0.31
CA SER A 31 7.46 5.71 1.33
C SER A 31 7.27 5.13 2.73
N ASP A 32 8.14 5.50 3.67
CA ASP A 32 8.01 5.11 5.07
C ASP A 32 6.72 5.63 5.70
N LEU A 33 6.22 6.78 5.24
CA LEU A 33 4.94 7.31 5.70
C LEU A 33 3.78 6.37 5.36
N CYS A 34 3.73 5.84 4.14
CA CYS A 34 2.70 4.89 3.72
C CYS A 34 2.82 3.58 4.52
N LYS A 35 4.04 3.09 4.76
CA LYS A 35 4.27 1.94 5.65
C LYS A 35 3.74 2.20 7.07
N VAL A 36 3.99 3.38 7.63
CA VAL A 36 3.53 3.74 8.98
C VAL A 36 2.00 3.87 9.03
N GLN A 37 1.37 4.43 8.00
CA GLN A 37 -0.10 4.48 7.89
C GLN A 37 -0.70 3.08 7.79
N PHE A 38 -0.13 2.21 6.95
CA PHE A 38 -0.55 0.82 6.87
C PHE A 38 -0.40 0.09 8.21
N LYS A 39 0.71 0.29 8.93
CA LYS A 39 0.91 -0.34 10.24
C LYS A 39 -0.07 0.14 11.31
N GLN A 40 -0.60 1.36 11.22
CA GLN A 40 -1.59 1.88 12.16
C GLN A 40 -2.95 1.23 11.99
N ASP A 41 -3.38 0.99 10.75
CA ASP A 41 -4.68 0.38 10.45
C ASP A 41 -4.61 -0.47 9.17
N PRO A 42 -3.97 -1.65 9.21
CA PRO A 42 -3.74 -2.46 8.02
C PRO A 42 -5.04 -3.00 7.45
N GLU A 43 -6.04 -3.30 8.28
CA GLU A 43 -7.31 -3.87 7.84
C GLU A 43 -8.11 -2.90 6.96
N LYS A 44 -8.04 -1.59 7.24
CA LYS A 44 -8.65 -0.56 6.41
C LYS A 44 -8.11 -0.53 4.97
N TYR A 45 -6.83 -0.84 4.78
CA TYR A 45 -6.22 -0.87 3.45
C TYR A 45 -6.36 -2.23 2.76
N LEU A 46 -6.39 -3.32 3.53
CA LEU A 46 -6.59 -4.67 2.99
C LEU A 46 -8.03 -4.93 2.54
N ASN A 47 -9.01 -4.32 3.21
CA ASN A 47 -10.41 -4.38 2.77
C ASN A 47 -10.68 -3.58 1.48
N LYS A 48 -9.71 -2.78 1.02
CA LYS A 48 -9.76 -2.04 -0.24
C LYS A 48 -9.10 -2.78 -1.41
N ASP A 49 -8.61 -4.00 -1.21
CA ASP A 49 -8.05 -4.86 -2.26
C ASP A 49 -9.15 -5.47 -3.13
N GLY A 50 -9.88 -4.58 -3.79
CA GLY A 50 -11.10 -4.86 -4.54
C GLY A 50 -11.55 -3.62 -5.30
N ARG A 51 -10.63 -2.97 -6.03
CA ARG A 51 -10.90 -1.86 -6.95
C ARG A 51 -11.41 -0.59 -6.25
N ILE A 52 -10.48 0.25 -5.80
CA ILE A 52 -10.80 1.68 -5.75
C ILE A 52 -10.38 2.26 -7.10
N GLU A 53 -11.37 2.34 -8.00
CA GLU A 53 -11.39 3.37 -9.04
C GLU A 53 -10.98 4.68 -8.38
N TYR A 54 -10.01 5.38 -8.98
CA TYR A 54 -9.83 6.80 -8.74
C TYR A 54 -11.17 7.46 -9.03
N GLU A 55 -11.98 7.68 -7.99
CA GLU A 55 -13.21 8.44 -8.09
C GLU A 55 -12.75 9.86 -8.43
N HIS A 56 -12.86 10.16 -9.73
CA HIS A 56 -12.93 11.49 -10.28
C HIS A 56 -14.16 12.13 -9.63
N HIS A 57 -13.99 12.72 -8.45
CA HIS A 57 -15.02 13.51 -7.83
C HIS A 57 -15.12 14.83 -8.61
N HIS A 58 -16.06 14.81 -9.56
CA HIS A 58 -16.75 15.87 -10.32
C HIS A 58 -16.10 17.26 -10.43
#